data_AF-A0AAE8HTK3-F1
#
_entry.id   AF-A0AAE8HTK3-F1
#
_cell.length_a   1.000
_cell.length_b   1.000
_cell.length_c   1.000
_cell.angle_alpha   90.00
_cell.angle_beta   90.00
_cell.angle_gamma   90.00
#
_symmetry.space_group_name_H-M   'P 1'
#
loop_
_entity.id
_entity.type
_entity.pdbx_description
1 polymer ?
#
loop_
_entity_poly.entity_id
_entity_poly.type
_entity_poly.pdbx_seq_one_letter_code
_entity_poly.pdbx_strand_id
1 'polypeptide(L)'
;MLVNHERRLLIRAAETLGHRIAVCRQANASWPGDHSRLLALESTGHLRRVDHCEDSEGTVAVWQITPAGLVQLQMLTSGAH
;
A
#
# COMPACT_ATOMS: atom_id res chain seq x y z
N MET A 1 3.74 -4.80 16.92
CA MET A 1 3.62 -3.45 16.34
C MET A 1 3.41 -3.52 14.82
N LEU A 2 2.25 -3.99 14.35
CA LEU A 2 1.88 -4.04 12.92
C LEU A 2 1.28 -2.71 12.43
N VAL A 3 0.59 -2.00 13.32
CA VAL A 3 -0.14 -0.75 13.07
C VAL A 3 0.74 0.36 12.46
N ASN A 4 2.03 0.45 12.87
CA ASN A 4 2.96 1.44 12.33
C ASN A 4 3.34 1.20 10.86
N HIS A 5 3.31 -0.05 10.40
CA HIS A 5 3.65 -0.37 9.01
C HIS A 5 2.48 -0.09 8.08
N GLU A 6 1.26 -0.51 8.42
CA GLU A 6 0.06 -0.17 7.65
C GLU A 6 -0.15 1.34 7.57
N ARG A 7 -0.04 2.06 8.70
CA ARG A 7 -0.12 3.53 8.71
C ARG A 7 0.89 4.15 7.75
N ARG A 8 2.16 3.73 7.78
CA ARG A 8 3.19 4.23 6.84
C ARG A 8 2.88 3.91 5.37
N LEU A 9 2.30 2.76 5.08
CA LEU A 9 1.92 2.40 3.70
C LEU A 9 0.75 3.26 3.21
N LEU A 10 -0.27 3.45 4.05
CA LEU A 10 -1.42 4.31 3.74
C LEU A 10 -1.00 5.78 3.62
N ILE A 11 -0.11 6.28 4.50
CA ILE A 11 0.48 7.61 4.39
C ILE A 11 1.21 7.76 3.06
N ARG A 12 2.12 6.82 2.73
CA ARG A 12 2.85 6.87 1.45
C ARG A 12 1.91 6.84 0.25
N ALA A 13 0.86 6.03 0.30
CA ALA A 13 -0.15 5.99 -0.75
C ALA A 13 -0.88 7.34 -0.87
N ALA A 14 -1.25 7.97 0.25
CA ALA A 14 -1.96 9.25 0.29
C ALA A 14 -1.07 10.44 -0.11
N GLU A 15 0.21 10.44 0.26
CA GLU A 15 1.18 11.49 -0.09
C GLU A 15 1.62 11.42 -1.56
N THR A 16 1.59 10.22 -2.16
CA THR A 16 1.95 10.04 -3.57
C THR A 16 0.90 10.67 -4.47
N LEU A 17 1.36 11.36 -5.52
CA LEU A 17 0.51 12.01 -6.51
C LEU A 17 -0.50 11.01 -7.09
N GLY A 18 -1.79 11.23 -6.81
CA GLY A 18 -2.87 10.37 -7.27
C GLY A 18 -3.30 9.27 -6.31
N HIS A 19 -2.89 9.30 -5.04
CA HIS A 19 -3.36 8.37 -4.01
C HIS A 19 -2.96 6.91 -4.30
N ARG A 20 -1.76 6.69 -4.87
CA ARG A 20 -1.29 5.39 -5.36
C ARG A 20 0.02 5.00 -4.70
N ILE A 21 0.19 3.72 -4.43
CA ILE A 21 1.44 3.11 -3.98
C ILE A 21 1.87 2.08 -5.01
N ALA A 22 3.07 2.26 -5.55
CA ALA A 22 3.72 1.27 -6.39
C ALA A 22 4.73 0.48 -5.54
N VAL A 23 4.66 -0.85 -5.62
CA VAL A 23 5.68 -1.72 -5.05
C VAL A 23 6.33 -2.51 -6.16
N CYS A 24 7.63 -2.27 -6.31
CA CYS A 24 8.48 -3.03 -7.21
C CYS A 24 9.01 -4.26 -6.48
N ARG A 25 8.89 -5.42 -7.13
CA ARG A 25 9.58 -6.64 -6.74
C ARG A 25 11.07 -6.43 -6.90
N GLN A 26 11.86 -6.82 -5.90
CA GLN A 26 13.31 -6.71 -6.00
C GLN A 26 13.87 -7.74 -6.98
N ALA A 27 15.04 -7.44 -7.56
CA ALA A 27 15.76 -8.33 -8.50
C ALA A 27 16.12 -9.71 -7.92
N ASN A 28 16.09 -9.86 -6.59
CA ASN A 28 16.24 -11.15 -5.90
C ASN A 28 14.93 -11.99 -5.86
N ALA A 29 13.92 -11.60 -6.64
CA ALA A 29 12.61 -12.24 -6.71
C ALA A 29 11.81 -12.21 -5.39
N SER A 30 12.28 -11.53 -4.35
CA SER A 30 11.54 -11.33 -3.10
C SER A 30 10.66 -10.10 -3.18
N TRP A 31 9.39 -10.31 -2.81
CA TRP A 31 8.51 -9.20 -2.51
C TRP A 31 8.93 -8.60 -1.16
N PRO A 32 9.02 -7.26 -1.04
CA PRO A 32 9.24 -6.66 0.26
C PRO A 32 8.09 -7.06 1.18
N GLY A 33 8.33 -7.12 2.50
CA GLY A 33 7.29 -7.44 3.48
C GLY A 33 6.07 -6.49 3.43
N ASP A 34 6.18 -5.39 2.71
CA ASP A 34 5.06 -4.50 2.37
C ASP A 34 4.03 -5.16 1.43
N HIS A 35 4.42 -6.07 0.54
CA HIS A 35 3.48 -6.77 -0.37
C HIS A 35 2.41 -7.57 0.38
N SER A 36 2.80 -8.39 1.35
CA SER A 36 1.85 -9.16 2.17
C SER A 36 0.90 -8.24 2.95
N ARG A 37 1.36 -7.05 3.35
CA ARG A 37 0.54 -6.05 4.04
C ARG A 37 -0.41 -5.33 3.09
N LEU A 38 0.03 -5.01 1.87
CA LEU A 38 -0.81 -4.42 0.84
C LEU A 38 -1.91 -5.39 0.41
N LEU A 39 -1.60 -6.68 0.29
CA LEU A 39 -2.60 -7.73 0.08
C LEU A 39 -3.61 -7.81 1.23
N ALA A 40 -3.16 -7.70 2.48
CA ALA A 40 -4.08 -7.68 3.62
C ALA A 40 -4.99 -6.44 3.58
N LEU A 41 -4.44 -5.25 3.28
CA LEU A 41 -5.20 -4.01 3.13
C LEU A 41 -6.15 -4.04 1.92
N GLU A 42 -5.80 -4.75 0.86
CA GLU A 42 -6.67 -5.02 -0.27
C GLU A 42 -7.82 -5.94 0.15
N SER A 43 -7.51 -7.01 0.89
CA SER A 43 -8.51 -7.94 1.42
C SER A 43 -9.50 -7.28 2.39
N THR A 44 -9.08 -6.24 3.12
CA THR A 44 -9.98 -5.44 3.98
C THR A 44 -10.69 -4.32 3.23
N GLY A 45 -10.40 -4.10 1.94
CA GLY A 45 -10.99 -3.05 1.11
C GLY A 45 -10.43 -1.65 1.36
N HIS A 46 -9.33 -1.52 2.10
CA HIS A 46 -8.63 -0.24 2.32
C HIS A 46 -7.80 0.18 1.11
N LEU A 47 -7.33 -0.79 0.33
CA LEU A 47 -6.62 -0.58 -0.92
C LEU A 47 -7.32 -1.32 -2.06
N ARG A 48 -7.11 -0.85 -3.29
CA ARG A 48 -7.53 -1.55 -4.51
C ARG A 48 -6.33 -1.65 -5.44
N ARG A 49 -6.02 -2.85 -5.93
CA ARG A 49 -5.00 -3.02 -6.97
C ARG A 49 -5.54 -2.43 -8.29
N VAL A 50 -4.82 -1.46 -8.84
CA VAL A 50 -5.25 -0.72 -10.05
C VAL A 50 -4.42 -1.07 -11.27
N ASP A 51 -3.14 -1.37 -11.09
CA ASP A 51 -2.25 -1.76 -12.17
C ASP A 51 -1.28 -2.85 -11.72
N HIS A 52 -0.91 -3.69 -12.68
CA HIS A 52 0.14 -4.70 -12.55
C HIS A 52 0.99 -4.62 -13.81
N CYS A 53 2.22 -4.13 -13.67
CA CYS A 53 3.17 -4.08 -14.76
C CYS A 53 4.22 -5.17 -14.54
N GLU A 54 4.20 -6.18 -15.40
CA GLU A 54 5.26 -7.19 -15.46
C GLU A 54 6.26 -6.74 -16.51
N ASP A 55 7.31 -6.05 -16.10
CA ASP A 55 8.40 -5.69 -17.00
C ASP A 55 9.53 -6.73 -16.91
N SER A 56 10.35 -6.82 -17.96
CA SER A 56 11.48 -7.76 -18.02
C SER A 56 12.53 -7.50 -16.94
N GLU A 57 12.55 -6.29 -16.36
CA GLU A 57 13.45 -5.91 -15.25
C GLU A 57 12.83 -6.12 -13.85
N GLY A 58 11.52 -6.39 -13.76
CA GLY A 58 10.84 -6.66 -12.49
C GLY A 58 9.33 -6.46 -12.51
N THR A 59 8.64 -7.15 -11.61
CA THR A 59 7.19 -7.01 -11.41
C THR A 59 6.90 -5.78 -10.56
N VAL A 60 6.13 -4.82 -11.08
CA VAL A 60 5.62 -3.67 -10.33
C VAL A 60 4.12 -3.80 -10.16
N ALA A 61 3.67 -3.82 -8.92
CA ALA A 61 2.26 -3.81 -8.59
C ALA A 61 1.88 -2.44 -8.03
N VAL A 62 0.74 -1.91 -8.48
CA VAL A 62 0.23 -0.59 -8.08
C VAL A 62 -1.11 -0.77 -7.38
N TRP A 63 -1.20 -0.22 -6.17
CA TRP A 63 -2.43 -0.12 -5.41
C TRP A 63 -2.84 1.34 -5.28
N GLN A 64 -4.14 1.58 -5.29
CA GLN A 64 -4.74 2.87 -5.01
C GLN A 64 -5.44 2.81 -3.66
N ILE A 65 -5.27 3.85 -2.84
CA ILE A 65 -6.01 3.95 -1.58
C ILE A 65 -7.48 4.23 -1.85
N THR A 66 -8.35 3.48 -1.18
CA THR A 66 -9.80 3.65 -1.29
C THR A 66 -10.28 4.70 -0.28
N PRO A 67 -11.52 5.21 -0.43
CA PRO A 67 -12.10 6.08 0.59
C PRO A 67 -12.10 5.45 1.99
N ALA A 68 -12.32 4.14 2.10
CA ALA A 68 -12.25 3.41 3.36
C ALA A 68 -10.83 3.41 3.94
N GLY A 69 -9.81 3.20 3.11
CA GLY A 69 -8.41 3.30 3.53
C GLY A 69 -8.02 4.70 3.98
N LEU A 70 -8.56 5.75 3.37
CA LEU A 70 -8.37 7.14 3.80
C LEU A 70 -9.02 7.43 5.16
N VAL A 71 -10.21 6.90 5.41
CA VAL A 71 -10.86 7.01 6.73
C VAL A 71 -10.06 6.24 7.78
N GLN A 72 -9.60 5.03 7.47
CA GLN A 72 -8.72 4.26 8.34
C GLN A 72 -7.42 5.02 8.64
N LEU A 73 -6.80 5.63 7.63
CA LEU A 73 -5.61 6.46 7.80
C LEU A 73 -5.87 7.64 8.73
N GLN A 74 -7.02 8.32 8.56
CA GLN A 74 -7.43 9.41 9.45
C GLN A 74 -7.64 8.91 10.88
N MET A 75 -8.30 7.78 11.10
CA MET A 75 -8.45 7.19 12.44
C MET A 75 -7.09 6.85 13.07
N LEU A 76 -6.17 6.29 12.29
CA LEU A 76 -4.82 5.96 12.73
C LEU A 76 -3.95 7.20 12.99
N THR A 77 -4.25 8.33 12.33
CA THR A 77 -3.51 9.59 12.52
C THR A 77 -4.07 10.47 13.63
N SER A 78 -5.40 10.47 13.78
CA SER A 78 -6.12 11.23 14.80
C SER A 78 -6.12 10.55 16.17
N GLY A 79 -5.93 9.22 16.24
CA GLY A 79 -5.79 8.48 17.49
C GLY A 79 -4.43 8.60 18.20
N ALA A 80 -3.60 9.59 17.82
CA ALA A 80 -2.28 9.84 18.40
C ALA A 80 -2.26 11.06 19.34
N HIS A 81 -3.40 11.44 19.92
CA HIS A 81 -3.51 12.53 20.89
C HIS A 81 -3.71 11.99 22.31
#